data_AF-A0A1Y3NS75-F1
#
_entry.id   AF-A0A1Y3NS75-F1
#
_cell.length_a   1.000
_cell.length_b   1.000
_cell.length_c   1.000
_cell.angle_alpha   90.00
_cell.angle_beta   90.00
_cell.angle_gamma   90.00
#
_symmetry.space_group_name_H-M   'P 1'
#
loop_
_entity.id
_entity.type
_entity.pdbx_description
1 polymer ?
#
loop_
_entity_poly.entity_id
_entity_poly.type
_entity_poly.pdbx_seq_one_letter_code
_entity_poly.pdbx_strand_id
1 'polypeptide(L)'
;NIAAGYYPVVNVDDLDEALIKCTGTAITDCSLVTAASGYYTFPESTTTIIRCDENDGCVEYDYSENISCAGNRKPSLPPFLPPPMVGIFDREKIEIVYGSNKNMVVVVMEIVYGSNKNMVVVVMVIVTVNSTALPECSDTGGGSVCVGNNGEEQDDGKHCISGGVIYANSVSCASKRSCENDCGAVSGTVASTPEYFAFDDNGEKVDTIDGTTASTVTTTYYCQVAENSAISDCVLVSNQLPGGGSDGNNVCFSDNEDDQVSAQNGALFIAYEGGAKCKALTGTANTLYYFDQDYKVVTDPTQAHYTYYCETAADTGALSSCTPVQMANVGGVINGVGGVPRMCTSAVATEAITIGTTTTDQYMAVGGEFPDNDGEAIDIHISTQNSITKMNREKSDLALPACYDSEPSNDADGCHDLYDAVVNYCLESEGHIIYKTEEGACKKITGTAQDTSSFKYFVMGDNDAITEVSLTSKPPKISFAYQCTIGAETSNGIGDASSCGNAPFIGCSVTGSYGICCSGLDGEDCIVETLPDSCTASYEATLGKDSNGYFICFGTKQTRLPTGTTTSEVAFYTTKYNRYVDAYGMVLLKLTRNTVTVDRAGTNDRAFESLERDSDRLKDGESDG
;
A
#
# COMPACT_ATOMS: atom_id res chain seq x y z
N ASN A 1 -0.35 20.32 26.00
CA ASN A 1 0.79 20.17 25.08
C ASN A 1 0.41 19.08 24.13
N ILE A 2 0.18 19.44 22.88
CA ILE A 2 -0.05 18.48 21.81
C ILE A 2 1.34 18.13 21.25
N ALA A 3 1.64 16.88 20.96
CA ALA A 3 2.89 16.53 20.28
C ALA A 3 2.77 16.83 18.78
N ALA A 4 3.87 17.19 18.11
CA ALA A 4 3.85 17.33 16.66
C ALA A 4 3.64 15.96 16.00
N GLY A 5 2.74 15.87 15.03
CA GLY A 5 2.34 14.62 14.39
C GLY A 5 0.92 14.66 13.82
N TYR A 6 0.38 13.49 13.52
CA TYR A 6 -0.99 13.31 13.05
C TYR A 6 -1.87 12.75 14.16
N TYR A 7 -3.14 13.13 14.15
CA TYR A 7 -4.17 12.60 15.03
C TYR A 7 -5.42 12.31 14.18
N PRO A 8 -6.10 11.17 14.38
CA PRO A 8 -7.33 10.88 13.65
C PRO A 8 -8.47 11.75 14.15
N VAL A 9 -9.34 12.18 13.23
CA VAL A 9 -10.62 12.79 13.58
C VAL A 9 -11.63 11.67 13.81
N VAL A 10 -12.23 11.63 14.99
CA VAL A 10 -13.20 10.59 15.36
C VAL A 10 -14.53 10.79 14.64
N ASN A 11 -15.12 9.69 14.14
CA ASN A 11 -16.41 9.67 13.42
C ASN A 11 -16.39 10.39 12.06
N VAL A 12 -15.28 10.26 11.33
CA VAL A 12 -15.21 10.60 9.91
C VAL A 12 -15.04 9.27 9.16
N ASP A 13 -15.98 8.98 8.27
CA ASP A 13 -16.06 7.69 7.55
C ASP A 13 -15.46 7.79 6.14
N ASP A 14 -14.79 8.90 5.83
CA ASP A 14 -14.05 9.15 4.59
C ASP A 14 -12.66 9.71 4.90
N LEU A 15 -11.90 10.06 3.87
CA LEU A 15 -10.54 10.61 4.03
C LEU A 15 -10.51 12.15 4.08
N ASP A 16 -11.64 12.83 3.86
CA ASP A 16 -11.69 14.28 3.81
C ASP A 16 -11.67 14.89 5.22
N GLU A 17 -10.70 15.77 5.47
CA GLU A 17 -10.43 16.33 6.81
C GLU A 17 -10.27 15.25 7.92
N ALA A 18 -9.96 14.00 7.56
CA ALA A 18 -9.92 12.86 8.48
C ALA A 18 -8.73 12.88 9.46
N LEU A 19 -7.76 13.78 9.25
CA LEU A 19 -6.59 13.94 10.12
C LEU A 19 -6.45 15.38 10.62
N ILE A 20 -5.94 15.52 11.84
CA ILE A 20 -5.39 16.77 12.37
C ILE A 20 -3.87 16.65 12.32
N LYS A 21 -3.22 17.56 11.60
CA LYS A 21 -1.76 17.65 11.52
C LYS A 21 -1.26 18.78 12.40
N CYS A 22 -0.45 18.45 13.41
CA CYS A 22 0.19 19.42 14.29
C CYS A 22 1.68 19.53 13.95
N THR A 23 2.13 20.75 13.62
CA THR A 23 3.55 21.03 13.30
C THR A 23 4.38 21.47 14.50
N GLY A 24 3.70 21.80 15.60
CA GLY A 24 4.29 22.27 16.85
C GLY A 24 3.52 21.74 18.06
N THR A 25 3.67 22.41 19.20
CA THR A 25 3.03 21.98 20.45
C THR A 25 1.82 22.80 20.87
N ALA A 26 1.56 23.90 20.15
CA ALA A 26 0.39 24.74 20.34
C ALA A 26 -0.74 24.30 19.41
N ILE A 27 -1.98 24.45 19.86
CA ILE A 27 -3.17 24.14 19.04
C ILE A 27 -3.25 24.99 17.76
N THR A 28 -2.68 26.19 17.78
CA THR A 28 -2.58 27.07 16.60
C THR A 28 -1.64 26.53 15.53
N ASP A 29 -0.81 25.54 15.86
CA ASP A 29 0.11 24.88 14.94
C ASP A 29 -0.53 23.62 14.32
N CYS A 30 -1.82 23.40 14.57
CA CYS A 30 -2.60 22.28 14.09
C CYS A 30 -3.63 22.72 13.04
N SER A 31 -3.83 21.90 12.00
CA SER A 31 -4.86 22.08 10.98
C SER A 31 -5.49 20.76 10.59
N LEU A 32 -6.76 20.79 10.17
CA LEU A 32 -7.38 19.66 9.49
C LEU A 32 -6.71 19.45 8.13
N VAL A 33 -6.55 18.20 7.73
CA VAL A 33 -6.00 17.80 6.44
C VAL A 33 -6.75 16.59 5.91
N THR A 34 -6.99 16.56 4.61
CA THR A 34 -7.42 15.35 3.89
C THR A 34 -6.30 14.32 3.97
N ALA A 35 -6.66 13.09 4.35
CA ALA A 35 -5.76 11.96 4.41
C ALA A 35 -5.62 11.30 3.04
N ALA A 36 -4.51 10.61 2.84
CA ALA A 36 -4.37 9.63 1.79
C ALA A 36 -4.39 8.24 2.43
N SER A 37 -4.91 7.24 1.72
CA SER A 37 -4.93 5.86 2.20
C SER A 37 -3.52 5.42 2.60
N GLY A 38 -3.36 4.84 3.79
CA GLY A 38 -2.08 4.38 4.27
C GLY A 38 -1.91 4.46 5.78
N TYR A 39 -0.67 4.70 6.20
CA TYR A 39 -0.26 4.66 7.60
C TYR A 39 0.45 5.95 8.02
N TYR A 40 0.13 6.46 9.20
CA TYR A 40 0.73 7.65 9.79
C TYR A 40 1.22 7.34 11.21
N THR A 41 2.33 7.91 11.65
CA THR A 41 2.75 7.73 13.05
C THR A 41 1.82 8.48 14.00
N PHE A 42 1.41 7.82 15.08
CA PHE A 42 0.75 8.47 16.19
C PHE A 42 1.80 9.04 17.16
N PRO A 43 1.82 10.35 17.46
CA PRO A 43 2.93 10.97 18.17
C PRO A 43 2.97 10.66 19.68
N GLU A 44 1.87 10.17 20.26
CA GLU A 44 1.79 9.87 21.70
C GLU A 44 2.04 8.38 22.02
N SER A 45 2.25 7.54 21.01
CA SER A 45 2.45 6.10 21.18
C SER A 45 3.55 5.57 20.27
N THR A 46 4.37 4.66 20.80
CA THR A 46 5.37 3.91 20.02
C THR A 46 4.83 2.54 19.57
N THR A 47 3.56 2.25 19.81
CA THR A 47 2.91 0.99 19.42
C THR A 47 1.61 1.20 18.66
N THR A 48 1.22 2.47 18.46
CA THR A 48 0.01 2.84 17.74
C THR A 48 0.41 3.65 16.51
N ILE A 49 -0.17 3.31 15.38
CA ILE A 49 -0.18 4.16 14.19
C ILE A 49 -1.62 4.58 13.91
N ILE A 50 -1.81 5.47 12.94
CA ILE A 50 -3.11 5.74 12.35
C ILE A 50 -3.14 5.01 11.02
N ARG A 51 -4.13 4.16 10.81
CA ARG A 51 -4.44 3.53 9.53
C ARG A 51 -5.58 4.32 8.91
N CYS A 52 -5.39 4.80 7.69
CA CYS A 52 -6.42 5.50 6.93
C CYS A 52 -6.79 4.69 5.70
N ASP A 53 -8.07 4.47 5.47
CA ASP A 53 -8.62 3.83 4.29
C ASP A 53 -9.92 4.51 3.84
N GLU A 54 -10.29 4.35 2.57
CA GLU A 54 -11.40 5.03 1.92
C GLU A 54 -12.77 4.61 2.49
N ASN A 55 -12.86 3.45 3.16
CA ASN A 55 -14.11 2.89 3.64
C ASN A 55 -14.37 3.16 5.13
N ASP A 56 -13.32 3.19 5.94
CA ASP A 56 -13.38 3.32 7.40
C ASP A 56 -12.77 4.63 7.91
N GLY A 57 -12.35 5.53 7.01
CA GLY A 57 -11.67 6.77 7.35
C GLY A 57 -10.32 6.52 8.02
N CYS A 58 -9.97 7.32 9.04
CA CYS A 58 -8.71 7.19 9.78
C CYS A 58 -8.93 6.68 11.20
N VAL A 59 -8.38 5.50 11.51
CA VAL A 59 -8.51 4.85 12.81
C VAL A 59 -7.15 4.60 13.47
N GLU A 60 -7.10 4.63 14.79
CA GLU A 60 -5.92 4.18 15.54
C GLU A 60 -5.76 2.66 15.40
N TYR A 61 -4.54 2.22 15.09
CA TYR A 61 -4.20 0.82 14.89
C TYR A 61 -3.00 0.45 15.77
N ASP A 62 -3.23 -0.42 16.75
CA ASP A 62 -2.20 -0.97 17.61
C ASP A 62 -1.49 -2.13 16.90
N TYR A 63 -0.17 -1.99 16.74
CA TYR A 63 0.69 -3.00 16.10
C TYR A 63 1.67 -3.64 17.08
N SER A 64 1.50 -3.42 18.39
CA SER A 64 2.39 -3.95 19.43
C SER A 64 2.62 -5.46 19.33
N GLU A 65 1.63 -6.20 18.85
CA GLU A 65 1.66 -7.66 18.71
C GLU A 65 2.30 -8.15 17.40
N ASN A 66 2.41 -7.28 16.39
CA ASN A 66 3.08 -7.58 15.12
C ASN A 66 4.57 -7.29 15.25
N ILE A 67 5.46 -8.29 15.21
CA ILE A 67 6.91 -8.02 15.37
C ILE A 67 7.77 -8.62 14.24
N SER A 68 7.18 -9.24 13.22
CA SER A 68 7.90 -9.79 12.07
C SER A 68 7.10 -9.71 10.77
N CYS A 69 7.80 -9.68 9.64
CA CYS A 69 7.21 -9.81 8.31
C CYS A 69 7.37 -11.26 7.86
N ALA A 70 6.27 -11.99 7.69
CA ALA A 70 6.11 -13.19 6.85
C ALA A 70 4.71 -13.79 7.07
N GLY A 71 3.68 -12.95 7.13
CA GLY A 71 2.31 -13.44 7.12
C GLY A 71 2.15 -14.40 5.94
N ASN A 72 1.47 -15.52 6.18
CA ASN A 72 1.32 -16.60 5.22
C ASN A 72 0.87 -16.00 3.89
N ARG A 73 1.74 -16.06 2.87
CA ARG A 73 1.35 -15.68 1.52
C ARG A 73 0.07 -16.46 1.21
N LYS A 74 -1.06 -15.77 0.99
CA LYS A 74 -2.00 -16.23 -0.05
C LYS A 74 -1.09 -16.53 -1.25
N PRO A 75 -1.04 -17.75 -1.80
CA PRO A 75 -0.12 -18.07 -2.87
C PRO A 75 -0.41 -17.11 -4.04
N SER A 76 0.36 -16.03 -4.10
CA SER A 76 0.36 -15.12 -5.21
C SER A 76 0.97 -15.89 -6.37
N LEU A 77 0.28 -15.85 -7.51
CA LEU A 77 0.85 -16.30 -8.78
C LEU A 77 2.28 -15.73 -8.88
N PRO A 78 3.27 -16.53 -9.30
CA PRO A 78 4.67 -16.17 -9.22
C PRO A 78 4.94 -14.81 -9.91
N PRO A 79 5.66 -13.89 -9.25
CA PRO A 79 6.03 -12.63 -9.86
C PRO A 79 7.12 -12.89 -10.93
N PHE A 80 6.94 -12.30 -12.10
CA PHE A 80 7.92 -12.23 -13.20
C PHE A 80 8.38 -13.57 -13.80
N LEU A 81 7.64 -14.05 -14.81
CA LEU A 81 8.29 -14.47 -16.05
C LEU A 81 8.65 -13.19 -16.84
N PRO A 82 9.83 -13.10 -17.49
CA PRO A 82 10.06 -12.07 -18.52
C PRO A 82 8.93 -12.16 -19.57
N PRO A 83 8.56 -11.04 -20.22
CA PRO A 83 7.40 -10.99 -21.10
C PRO A 83 7.38 -12.20 -22.05
N PRO A 84 6.28 -12.97 -22.10
CA PRO A 84 6.20 -14.14 -22.96
C PRO A 84 6.39 -13.70 -24.41
N MET A 85 7.18 -14.48 -25.16
CA MET A 85 7.03 -14.51 -26.61
C MET A 85 5.56 -14.81 -26.90
N VAL A 86 4.90 -13.92 -27.65
CA VAL A 86 3.52 -14.04 -28.08
C VAL A 86 3.36 -15.32 -28.92
N GLY A 87 2.79 -16.36 -28.31
CA GLY A 87 2.04 -17.39 -29.01
C GLY A 87 0.57 -16.97 -29.04
N ILE A 88 -0.02 -16.90 -30.24
CA ILE A 88 -1.42 -16.53 -30.45
C ILE A 88 -2.31 -17.68 -29.97
N PHE A 89 -3.23 -17.41 -29.05
CA PHE A 89 -4.28 -18.34 -28.61
C PHE A 89 -5.67 -17.77 -28.91
N ASP A 90 -6.59 -18.65 -29.30
CA ASP A 90 -7.95 -18.33 -29.73
C ASP A 90 -8.94 -18.49 -28.55
N ARG A 91 -9.85 -17.52 -28.36
CA ARG A 91 -10.61 -17.29 -27.11
C ARG A 91 -12.02 -17.92 -27.10
N GLU A 92 -12.43 -18.62 -28.15
CA GLU A 92 -13.82 -19.06 -28.33
C GLU A 92 -14.27 -20.32 -27.56
N LYS A 93 -13.43 -20.99 -26.76
CA LYS A 93 -13.82 -22.26 -26.09
C LYS A 93 -13.23 -22.48 -24.70
N ILE A 94 -13.59 -21.62 -23.75
CA ILE A 94 -13.37 -21.86 -22.32
C ILE A 94 -14.75 -21.93 -21.64
N GLU A 95 -15.06 -23.07 -21.03
CA GLU A 95 -16.28 -23.24 -20.23
C GLU A 95 -15.85 -23.33 -18.75
N ILE A 96 -16.27 -22.35 -17.94
CA ILE A 96 -16.03 -22.35 -16.48
C ILE A 96 -17.25 -23.01 -15.84
N VAL A 97 -17.05 -24.19 -15.26
CA VAL A 97 -18.12 -24.91 -14.55
C VAL A 97 -17.91 -24.73 -13.05
N TYR A 98 -18.80 -23.97 -12.41
CA TYR A 98 -18.84 -23.85 -10.95
C TYR A 98 -19.51 -25.09 -10.35
N GLY A 99 -18.75 -25.86 -9.57
CA GLY A 99 -19.30 -26.94 -8.75
C GLY A 99 -19.99 -26.40 -7.49
N SER A 100 -20.88 -27.19 -6.88
CA SER A 100 -21.68 -26.81 -5.71
C SER A 100 -20.90 -26.57 -4.41
N ASN A 101 -19.57 -26.73 -4.41
CA ASN A 101 -18.69 -26.41 -3.28
C ASN A 101 -17.90 -25.14 -3.65
N LYS A 102 -18.05 -24.06 -2.86
CA LYS A 102 -17.51 -22.72 -3.13
C LYS A 102 -15.97 -22.61 -3.20
N ASN A 103 -15.23 -23.71 -3.04
CA ASN A 103 -13.77 -23.75 -2.97
C ASN A 103 -13.11 -24.47 -4.16
N MET A 104 -13.81 -24.66 -5.28
CA MET A 104 -13.28 -25.39 -6.44
C MET A 104 -13.57 -24.65 -7.75
N VAL A 105 -12.52 -24.21 -8.44
CA VAL A 105 -12.60 -23.70 -9.82
C VAL A 105 -12.01 -24.75 -10.74
N VAL A 106 -12.82 -25.30 -11.64
CA VAL A 106 -12.36 -26.25 -12.67
C VAL A 106 -12.24 -25.51 -13.99
N VAL A 107 -11.00 -25.37 -14.48
CA VAL A 107 -10.72 -24.80 -15.80
C VAL A 107 -10.44 -25.95 -16.77
N VAL A 108 -11.31 -26.14 -17.76
CA VAL A 108 -11.10 -27.11 -18.84
C VAL A 108 -10.53 -26.38 -20.05
N MET A 109 -9.36 -26.81 -20.53
CA MET A 109 -8.74 -26.26 -21.74
C MET A 109 -8.66 -27.33 -22.83
N GLU A 110 -9.15 -27.00 -24.02
CA GLU A 110 -8.98 -27.84 -25.21
C GLU A 110 -7.81 -27.30 -26.04
N ILE A 111 -6.76 -28.10 -26.24
CA ILE A 111 -5.57 -27.71 -27.02
C ILE A 111 -5.63 -28.39 -28.40
N VAL A 112 -5.79 -27.60 -29.46
CA VAL A 112 -5.81 -28.11 -30.84
C VAL A 112 -4.42 -28.01 -31.47
N TYR A 113 -3.77 -29.14 -31.70
CA TYR A 113 -2.53 -29.21 -32.49
C TYR A 113 -2.83 -29.62 -33.93
N GLY A 114 -2.53 -28.74 -34.88
CA GLY A 114 -2.23 -29.06 -36.28
C GLY A 114 -3.16 -30.05 -36.99
N SER A 115 -4.15 -29.49 -37.70
CA SER A 115 -4.94 -30.02 -38.82
C SER A 115 -5.39 -31.48 -38.94
N ASN A 116 -5.08 -32.48 -38.08
CA ASN A 116 -5.67 -33.82 -38.31
C ASN A 116 -5.78 -34.84 -37.15
N LYS A 117 -5.59 -34.52 -35.86
CA LYS A 117 -6.12 -35.34 -34.74
C LYS A 117 -6.38 -34.51 -33.48
N ASN A 118 -7.62 -34.53 -32.99
CA ASN A 118 -8.00 -33.92 -31.72
C ASN A 118 -7.48 -34.78 -30.56
N MET A 119 -6.60 -34.21 -29.74
CA MET A 119 -6.20 -34.79 -28.46
C MET A 119 -6.69 -33.84 -27.37
N VAL A 120 -7.72 -34.25 -26.63
CA VAL A 120 -8.23 -33.46 -25.50
C VAL A 120 -7.33 -33.74 -24.31
N VAL A 121 -6.62 -32.72 -23.85
CA VAL A 121 -5.81 -32.78 -22.62
C VAL A 121 -6.58 -32.03 -21.54
N VAL A 122 -7.24 -32.75 -20.65
CA VAL A 122 -7.88 -32.16 -19.47
C VAL A 122 -6.80 -31.90 -18.44
N VAL A 123 -6.35 -30.65 -18.31
CA VAL A 123 -5.47 -30.22 -17.22
C VAL A 123 -6.36 -29.75 -16.08
N MET A 124 -6.56 -30.61 -15.09
CA MET A 124 -7.29 -30.25 -13.87
C MET A 124 -6.33 -29.51 -12.94
N VAL A 125 -6.43 -28.18 -12.87
CA VAL A 125 -5.71 -27.38 -11.88
C VAL A 125 -6.65 -27.15 -10.72
N ILE A 126 -6.45 -27.89 -9.63
CA ILE A 126 -7.16 -27.67 -8.36
C ILE A 126 -6.38 -26.57 -7.64
N VAL A 127 -6.93 -25.35 -7.62
CA VAL A 127 -6.40 -24.28 -6.76
C VAL A 127 -7.20 -24.31 -5.47
N THR A 128 -6.70 -25.05 -4.48
CA THR A 128 -7.21 -24.95 -3.11
C THR A 128 -6.62 -23.68 -2.50
N VAL A 129 -7.45 -22.65 -2.32
CA VAL A 129 -7.09 -21.52 -1.47
C VAL A 129 -7.28 -21.97 -0.02
N ASN A 130 -6.23 -22.48 0.59
CA ASN A 130 -6.22 -22.71 2.04
C ASN A 130 -6.25 -21.32 2.69
N SER A 131 -7.43 -20.90 3.16
CA SER A 131 -7.54 -19.74 4.04
C SER A 131 -6.75 -20.06 5.30
N THR A 132 -5.74 -19.25 5.62
CA THR A 132 -4.95 -19.39 6.85
C THR A 132 -5.58 -18.65 8.02
N ALA A 133 -6.86 -18.32 7.94
CA ALA A 133 -7.68 -17.77 9.01
C ALA A 133 -9.02 -18.51 9.07
N LEU A 134 -9.62 -18.59 10.26
CA LEU A 134 -11.00 -19.01 10.41
C LEU A 134 -11.92 -18.08 9.59
N PRO A 135 -12.97 -18.62 8.97
CA PRO A 135 -13.95 -17.81 8.27
C PRO A 135 -14.69 -16.86 9.22
N GLU A 136 -15.22 -15.76 8.69
CA GLU A 136 -16.12 -14.89 9.43
C GLU A 136 -17.44 -15.59 9.74
N CYS A 137 -17.97 -15.40 10.94
CA CYS A 137 -19.25 -16.00 11.33
C CYS A 137 -20.41 -15.39 10.56
N SER A 138 -21.25 -16.26 9.99
CA SER A 138 -22.51 -15.85 9.36
C SER A 138 -23.64 -15.58 10.35
N ASP A 139 -23.55 -16.17 11.55
CA ASP A 139 -24.46 -15.94 12.67
C ASP A 139 -23.72 -16.20 14.00
N THR A 140 -24.07 -15.44 15.03
CA THR A 140 -23.55 -15.59 16.42
C THR A 140 -24.66 -15.86 17.44
N GLY A 141 -25.92 -15.95 16.99
CA GLY A 141 -27.09 -16.28 17.80
C GLY A 141 -27.31 -17.79 17.95
N GLY A 142 -27.85 -18.19 19.10
CA GLY A 142 -28.24 -19.59 19.32
C GLY A 142 -29.41 -20.02 18.42
N GLY A 143 -29.37 -21.27 17.95
CA GLY A 143 -30.39 -21.84 17.05
C GLY A 143 -29.97 -21.97 15.57
N SER A 144 -28.75 -21.56 15.23
CA SER A 144 -28.14 -21.65 13.90
C SER A 144 -26.70 -22.11 13.99
N VAL A 145 -26.14 -22.63 12.89
CA VAL A 145 -24.68 -22.81 12.76
C VAL A 145 -24.02 -21.47 12.43
N CYS A 146 -22.84 -21.25 13.00
CA CYS A 146 -22.03 -20.06 12.81
C CYS A 146 -21.30 -20.05 11.46
N VAL A 147 -20.98 -21.23 10.94
CA VAL A 147 -20.39 -21.44 9.62
C VAL A 147 -20.88 -22.73 8.98
N GLY A 148 -20.91 -22.78 7.64
CA GLY A 148 -21.39 -23.92 6.87
C GLY A 148 -22.79 -23.68 6.29
N ASN A 149 -23.25 -24.58 5.44
CA ASN A 149 -24.57 -24.49 4.82
C ASN A 149 -25.44 -25.63 5.35
N ASN A 150 -26.50 -25.27 6.08
CA ASN A 150 -27.64 -26.13 6.45
C ASN A 150 -27.58 -26.88 7.79
N GLY A 151 -26.54 -26.70 8.62
CA GLY A 151 -26.48 -27.36 9.92
C GLY A 151 -26.49 -28.89 9.79
N GLU A 152 -25.64 -29.39 8.90
CA GLU A 152 -25.46 -30.83 8.72
C GLU A 152 -24.45 -31.35 9.76
N GLU A 153 -24.47 -32.66 10.04
CA GLU A 153 -23.58 -33.30 11.03
C GLU A 153 -22.09 -33.06 10.74
N GLN A 154 -21.73 -32.85 9.47
CA GLN A 154 -20.36 -32.52 9.05
C GLN A 154 -19.92 -31.09 9.38
N ASP A 155 -20.83 -30.25 9.89
CA ASP A 155 -20.52 -28.89 10.33
C ASP A 155 -20.32 -28.84 11.85
N ASP A 156 -20.60 -29.92 12.59
CA ASP A 156 -20.34 -30.02 14.04
C ASP A 156 -18.85 -29.83 14.33
N GLY A 157 -18.51 -29.01 15.34
CA GLY A 157 -17.13 -28.76 15.72
C GLY A 157 -16.34 -27.84 14.79
N LYS A 158 -16.94 -27.32 13.70
CA LYS A 158 -16.33 -26.23 12.91
C LYS A 158 -16.43 -24.91 13.63
N HIS A 159 -15.43 -24.06 13.41
CA HIS A 159 -15.32 -22.76 14.05
C HIS A 159 -15.32 -21.60 13.04
N CYS A 160 -15.70 -20.43 13.53
CA CYS A 160 -15.56 -19.15 12.84
C CYS A 160 -15.18 -18.07 13.85
N ILE A 161 -14.83 -16.88 13.36
CA ILE A 161 -14.52 -15.72 14.21
C ILE A 161 -15.43 -14.54 13.89
N SER A 162 -15.87 -13.80 14.90
CA SER A 162 -16.61 -12.55 14.74
C SER A 162 -16.39 -11.64 15.94
N GLY A 163 -16.04 -10.38 15.68
CA GLY A 163 -15.79 -9.38 16.73
C GLY A 163 -14.69 -9.79 17.72
N GLY A 164 -13.66 -10.50 17.26
CA GLY A 164 -12.56 -10.99 18.12
C GLY A 164 -12.95 -12.15 19.05
N VAL A 165 -14.08 -12.82 18.82
CA VAL A 165 -14.52 -13.99 19.59
C VAL A 165 -14.65 -15.18 18.63
N ILE A 166 -14.17 -16.35 19.06
CA ILE A 166 -14.30 -17.60 18.31
C ILE A 166 -15.62 -18.27 18.68
N TYR A 167 -16.38 -18.68 17.68
CA TYR A 167 -17.63 -19.42 17.83
C TYR A 167 -17.46 -20.82 17.27
N ALA A 168 -18.14 -21.78 17.92
CA ALA A 168 -18.17 -23.18 17.52
C ALA A 168 -19.60 -23.59 17.14
N ASN A 169 -19.71 -24.35 16.07
CA ASN A 169 -20.92 -25.08 15.74
C ASN A 169 -21.11 -26.23 16.74
N SER A 170 -22.33 -26.37 17.24
CA SER A 170 -22.82 -27.64 17.79
C SER A 170 -24.01 -28.10 16.96
N VAL A 171 -23.90 -29.27 16.33
CA VAL A 171 -24.95 -29.87 15.52
C VAL A 171 -25.30 -31.24 16.09
N SER A 172 -26.51 -31.39 16.64
CA SER A 172 -27.00 -32.67 17.17
C SER A 172 -28.21 -33.16 16.38
N CYS A 173 -28.03 -34.23 15.60
CA CYS A 173 -29.09 -34.77 14.76
C CYS A 173 -29.76 -36.01 15.39
N ALA A 174 -31.00 -35.86 15.85
CA ALA A 174 -31.83 -37.01 16.24
C ALA A 174 -32.23 -37.87 15.03
N SER A 175 -32.24 -37.27 13.83
CA SER A 175 -32.41 -37.95 12.54
C SER A 175 -31.85 -37.10 11.40
N LYS A 176 -31.67 -37.67 10.20
CA LYS A 176 -31.23 -36.96 8.97
C LYS A 176 -32.08 -35.73 8.56
N ARG A 177 -33.20 -35.47 9.23
CA ARG A 177 -34.11 -34.34 8.94
C ARG A 177 -34.37 -33.43 10.13
N SER A 178 -33.74 -33.70 11.28
CA SER A 178 -33.98 -32.96 12.51
C SER A 178 -32.66 -32.86 13.26
N CYS A 179 -31.96 -31.76 13.01
CA CYS A 179 -30.75 -31.37 13.72
C CYS A 179 -31.07 -30.14 14.58
N GLU A 180 -30.62 -30.19 15.82
CA GLU A 180 -30.53 -29.01 16.67
C GLU A 180 -29.18 -28.36 16.38
N ASN A 181 -29.24 -27.09 15.98
CA ASN A 181 -28.07 -26.31 15.64
C ASN A 181 -27.85 -25.27 16.72
N ASP A 182 -26.62 -25.10 17.15
CA ASP A 182 -26.22 -24.04 18.05
C ASP A 182 -24.91 -23.41 17.61
N CYS A 183 -24.78 -22.13 17.91
CA CYS A 183 -23.59 -21.32 17.72
C CYS A 183 -23.22 -20.76 19.08
N GLY A 184 -22.18 -21.33 19.68
CA GLY A 184 -21.71 -20.93 21.00
C GLY A 184 -20.34 -20.28 20.93
N ALA A 185 -20.15 -19.19 21.68
CA ALA A 185 -18.81 -18.65 21.90
C ALA A 185 -17.95 -19.70 22.63
N VAL A 186 -16.73 -19.92 22.14
CA VAL A 186 -15.75 -20.80 22.78
C VAL A 186 -15.31 -20.20 24.11
N SER A 187 -15.07 -21.04 25.12
CA SER A 187 -14.55 -20.62 26.42
C SER A 187 -13.11 -21.08 26.63
N GLY A 188 -12.32 -20.26 27.31
CA GLY A 188 -10.98 -20.64 27.76
C GLY A 188 -11.00 -21.71 28.85
N THR A 189 -9.92 -22.47 28.93
CA THR A 189 -9.75 -23.56 29.92
C THR A 189 -9.30 -23.06 31.29
N VAL A 190 -8.59 -21.92 31.34
CA VAL A 190 -8.01 -21.30 32.54
C VAL A 190 -8.39 -19.82 32.58
N ALA A 191 -9.22 -19.47 33.56
CA ALA A 191 -9.64 -18.08 33.78
C ALA A 191 -8.45 -17.13 33.97
N SER A 192 -8.56 -15.92 33.42
CA SER A 192 -7.56 -14.84 33.52
C SER A 192 -6.18 -15.17 32.94
N THR A 193 -6.05 -16.27 32.20
CA THR A 193 -4.81 -16.67 31.54
C THR A 193 -5.07 -16.71 30.04
N PRO A 194 -4.41 -15.85 29.25
CA PRO A 194 -4.55 -15.90 27.80
C PRO A 194 -4.22 -17.28 27.23
N GLU A 195 -4.94 -17.70 26.20
CA GLU A 195 -4.87 -19.06 25.65
C GLU A 195 -4.70 -19.07 24.14
N TYR A 196 -4.15 -20.17 23.64
CA TYR A 196 -4.01 -20.43 22.21
C TYR A 196 -5.03 -21.47 21.76
N PHE A 197 -5.67 -21.20 20.63
CA PHE A 197 -6.64 -22.08 19.97
C PHE A 197 -6.13 -22.41 18.58
N ALA A 198 -5.78 -23.67 18.34
CA ALA A 198 -5.31 -24.15 17.05
C ALA A 198 -6.45 -24.82 16.28
N PHE A 199 -6.46 -24.66 14.96
CA PHE A 199 -7.46 -25.24 14.07
C PHE A 199 -6.81 -25.91 12.86
N ASP A 200 -7.44 -27.00 12.41
CA ASP A 200 -7.03 -27.72 11.21
C ASP A 200 -7.54 -27.07 9.91
N ASP A 201 -7.32 -27.71 8.76
CA ASP A 201 -7.77 -27.21 7.45
C ASP A 201 -9.30 -27.22 7.26
N ASN A 202 -10.04 -27.90 8.14
CA ASN A 202 -11.50 -27.95 8.16
C ASN A 202 -12.10 -26.90 9.12
N GLY A 203 -11.26 -26.16 9.85
CA GLY A 203 -11.69 -25.23 10.90
C GLY A 203 -12.13 -25.94 12.18
N GLU A 204 -11.74 -27.20 12.38
CA GLU A 204 -11.96 -27.94 13.62
C GLU A 204 -10.84 -27.65 14.61
N LYS A 205 -11.18 -27.59 15.90
CA LYS A 205 -10.20 -27.28 16.96
C LYS A 205 -9.26 -28.47 17.19
N VAL A 206 -7.96 -28.19 17.23
CA VAL A 206 -6.91 -29.14 17.60
C VAL A 206 -6.56 -28.96 19.08
N ASP A 207 -7.19 -29.75 19.96
CA ASP A 207 -7.04 -29.62 21.42
C ASP A 207 -5.63 -29.97 21.94
N THR A 208 -4.87 -30.79 21.22
CA THR A 208 -3.51 -31.18 21.58
C THR A 208 -2.62 -31.04 20.37
N ILE A 209 -1.63 -30.15 20.46
CA ILE A 209 -0.61 -29.93 19.44
C ILE A 209 0.61 -30.74 19.85
N ASP A 210 0.83 -31.90 19.23
CA ASP A 210 2.01 -32.75 19.43
C ASP A 210 2.70 -33.03 18.09
N GLY A 211 3.70 -33.91 18.06
CA GLY A 211 4.43 -34.24 16.83
C GLY A 211 3.56 -34.76 15.68
N THR A 212 2.42 -35.35 16.01
CA THR A 212 1.50 -35.95 15.02
C THR A 212 0.44 -34.97 14.54
N THR A 213 -0.01 -34.05 15.40
CA THR A 213 -1.08 -33.10 15.09
C THR A 213 -0.59 -31.71 14.72
N ALA A 214 0.63 -31.31 15.09
CA ALA A 214 1.16 -29.99 14.78
C ALA A 214 1.19 -29.68 13.28
N SER A 215 1.41 -30.70 12.44
CA SER A 215 1.38 -30.57 10.98
C SER A 215 -0.02 -30.42 10.38
N THR A 216 -1.06 -30.73 11.15
CA THR A 216 -2.46 -30.55 10.75
C THR A 216 -2.98 -29.15 11.11
N VAL A 217 -2.32 -28.47 12.05
CA VAL A 217 -2.67 -27.10 12.43
C VAL A 217 -2.38 -26.18 11.26
N THR A 218 -3.42 -25.55 10.74
CA THR A 218 -3.29 -24.56 9.67
C THR A 218 -3.37 -23.14 10.20
N THR A 219 -4.08 -22.94 11.32
CA THR A 219 -4.29 -21.62 11.94
C THR A 219 -4.23 -21.71 13.45
N THR A 220 -3.71 -20.68 14.10
CA THR A 220 -3.73 -20.54 15.57
C THR A 220 -4.17 -19.13 15.95
N TYR A 221 -5.06 -19.03 16.94
CA TYR A 221 -5.49 -17.78 17.54
C TYR A 221 -4.98 -17.66 18.97
N TYR A 222 -4.53 -16.48 19.37
CA TYR A 222 -4.27 -16.11 20.75
C TYR A 222 -5.43 -15.26 21.26
N CYS A 223 -6.04 -15.66 22.36
CA CYS A 223 -7.21 -14.97 22.91
C CYS A 223 -6.96 -14.55 24.36
N GLN A 224 -7.49 -13.38 24.73
CA GLN A 224 -7.63 -13.00 26.13
C GLN A 224 -8.72 -13.86 26.76
N VAL A 225 -8.52 -14.30 28.00
CA VAL A 225 -9.50 -15.09 28.74
C VAL A 225 -9.87 -14.34 30.01
N ALA A 226 -11.14 -13.96 30.14
CA ALA A 226 -11.66 -13.27 31.32
C ALA A 226 -11.78 -14.20 32.55
N GLU A 227 -12.11 -13.63 33.71
CA GLU A 227 -12.32 -14.40 34.96
C GLU A 227 -13.43 -15.45 34.87
N ASN A 228 -14.42 -15.24 33.99
CA ASN A 228 -15.51 -16.17 33.72
C ASN A 228 -15.21 -17.14 32.56
N SER A 229 -13.95 -17.24 32.14
CA SER A 229 -13.50 -18.02 30.98
C SER A 229 -14.05 -17.56 29.63
N ALA A 230 -14.74 -16.42 29.55
CA ALA A 230 -15.11 -15.85 28.25
C ALA A 230 -13.84 -15.42 27.52
N ILE A 231 -13.73 -15.77 26.24
CA ILE A 231 -12.63 -15.33 25.40
C ILE A 231 -12.99 -14.03 24.67
N SER A 232 -12.01 -13.16 24.48
CA SER A 232 -12.11 -11.95 23.67
C SER A 232 -10.79 -11.65 22.99
N ASP A 233 -10.80 -10.67 22.08
CA ASP A 233 -9.59 -10.13 21.46
C ASP A 233 -8.72 -11.24 20.83
N CYS A 234 -9.38 -12.22 20.22
CA CYS A 234 -8.72 -13.33 19.55
C CYS A 234 -8.01 -12.83 18.29
N VAL A 235 -6.68 -12.91 18.28
CA VAL A 235 -5.83 -12.50 17.18
C VAL A 235 -5.16 -13.71 16.53
N LEU A 236 -5.03 -13.70 15.21
CA LEU A 236 -4.33 -14.75 14.47
C LEU A 236 -2.82 -14.66 14.77
N VAL A 237 -2.21 -15.76 15.18
CA VAL A 237 -0.76 -15.85 15.46
C VAL A 237 -0.11 -16.93 14.60
N SER A 238 1.23 -16.96 14.57
CA SER A 238 1.95 -18.10 13.98
C SER A 238 1.55 -19.40 14.69
N ASN A 239 1.50 -20.49 13.93
CA ASN A 239 1.19 -21.80 14.46
C ASN A 239 2.15 -22.15 15.61
N GLN A 240 1.71 -22.99 16.54
CA GLN A 240 2.57 -23.37 17.66
C GLN A 240 3.51 -24.49 17.24
N LEU A 241 4.74 -24.46 17.76
CA LEU A 241 5.59 -25.64 17.77
C LEU A 241 4.89 -26.78 18.53
N PRO A 242 5.23 -28.05 18.23
CA PRO A 242 4.75 -29.19 18.98
C PRO A 242 4.90 -28.99 20.48
N GLY A 243 3.83 -29.24 21.22
CA GLY A 243 3.79 -29.19 22.66
C GLY A 243 4.56 -30.36 23.27
N GLY A 244 5.47 -30.08 24.20
CA GLY A 244 6.14 -31.10 24.99
C GLY A 244 7.58 -30.78 25.35
N GLY A 245 8.23 -31.77 25.96
CA GLY A 245 9.65 -31.74 26.27
C GLY A 245 9.97 -31.20 27.66
N SER A 246 10.92 -31.88 28.30
CA SER A 246 11.55 -31.38 29.51
C SER A 246 13.02 -31.74 29.44
N ASP A 247 13.89 -30.89 29.97
CA ASP A 247 15.33 -31.15 29.99
C ASP A 247 15.65 -32.51 30.63
N GLY A 248 16.34 -33.38 29.89
CA GLY A 248 16.77 -34.70 30.33
C GLY A 248 16.42 -35.87 29.39
N ASN A 249 16.11 -37.02 29.97
CA ASN A 249 15.92 -38.29 29.25
C ASN A 249 14.50 -38.48 28.66
N ASN A 250 13.73 -37.40 28.53
CA ASN A 250 12.40 -37.44 27.93
C ASN A 250 12.49 -37.01 26.47
N VAL A 251 11.66 -37.58 25.60
CA VAL A 251 11.50 -37.08 24.22
C VAL A 251 10.89 -35.68 24.25
N CYS A 252 11.21 -34.84 23.26
CA CYS A 252 10.59 -33.52 23.14
C CYS A 252 9.12 -33.64 22.75
N PHE A 253 8.83 -34.52 21.79
CA PHE A 253 7.49 -34.91 21.39
C PHE A 253 7.56 -36.29 20.71
N SER A 254 6.42 -36.91 20.42
CA SER A 254 6.38 -38.22 19.76
C SER A 254 6.98 -38.18 18.35
N ASP A 255 7.76 -39.20 17.99
CA ASP A 255 8.35 -39.38 16.66
C ASP A 255 9.25 -38.22 16.18
N ASN A 256 9.83 -37.47 17.12
CA ASN A 256 10.78 -36.41 16.80
C ASN A 256 12.14 -36.95 16.31
N GLU A 257 12.78 -36.20 15.41
CA GLU A 257 14.17 -36.36 15.00
C GLU A 257 15.09 -35.41 15.77
N ASP A 258 16.40 -35.60 15.64
CA ASP A 258 17.39 -34.64 16.14
C ASP A 258 17.16 -33.24 15.55
N ASP A 259 17.46 -32.24 16.38
CA ASP A 259 17.37 -30.81 16.08
C ASP A 259 15.96 -30.24 15.90
N GLN A 260 14.91 -31.06 16.01
CA GLN A 260 13.54 -30.57 16.06
C GLN A 260 13.21 -29.94 17.42
N VAL A 261 12.39 -28.89 17.40
CA VAL A 261 12.09 -28.05 18.56
C VAL A 261 10.63 -28.19 18.97
N SER A 262 10.41 -28.16 20.28
CA SER A 262 9.09 -28.13 20.93
C SER A 262 8.97 -26.91 21.83
N ALA A 263 7.73 -26.55 22.16
CA ALA A 263 7.42 -25.51 23.12
C ALA A 263 6.62 -26.08 24.30
N GLN A 264 7.01 -25.76 25.53
CA GLN A 264 6.25 -26.12 26.72
C GLN A 264 6.38 -25.04 27.80
N ASN A 265 5.25 -24.49 28.26
CA ASN A 265 5.17 -23.47 29.31
C ASN A 265 6.09 -22.26 29.04
N GLY A 266 6.14 -21.81 27.78
CA GLY A 266 7.01 -20.71 27.36
C GLY A 266 8.49 -21.04 27.31
N ALA A 267 8.93 -22.28 27.55
CA ALA A 267 10.29 -22.72 27.27
C ALA A 267 10.35 -23.45 25.93
N LEU A 268 11.50 -23.36 25.27
CA LEU A 268 11.77 -24.09 24.03
C LEU A 268 12.75 -25.23 24.30
N PHE A 269 12.50 -26.39 23.71
CA PHE A 269 13.35 -27.57 23.87
C PHE A 269 13.71 -28.21 22.55
N ILE A 270 14.96 -28.64 22.39
CA ILE A 270 15.52 -29.23 21.18
C ILE A 270 15.84 -30.71 21.40
N ALA A 271 15.44 -31.52 20.43
CA ALA A 271 15.64 -32.95 20.39
C ALA A 271 17.09 -33.34 20.10
N TYR A 272 17.58 -34.40 20.75
CA TYR A 272 18.93 -34.92 20.52
C TYR A 272 19.03 -36.43 20.81
N GLU A 273 20.13 -37.06 20.39
CA GLU A 273 20.36 -38.52 20.49
C GLU A 273 19.33 -39.36 19.72
N GLY A 274 19.09 -39.00 18.45
CA GLY A 274 18.08 -39.61 17.59
C GLY A 274 16.65 -39.31 18.04
N GLY A 275 16.40 -38.13 18.60
CA GLY A 275 15.09 -37.70 19.12
C GLY A 275 14.71 -38.23 20.50
N ALA A 276 15.44 -39.24 21.01
CA ALA A 276 15.10 -39.94 22.26
C ALA A 276 15.20 -39.06 23.52
N LYS A 277 15.87 -37.91 23.43
CA LYS A 277 16.08 -36.99 24.54
C LYS A 277 15.79 -35.55 24.15
N CYS A 278 15.59 -34.72 25.16
CA CYS A 278 15.20 -33.34 25.01
C CYS A 278 16.04 -32.48 25.95
N LYS A 279 16.53 -31.35 25.45
CA LYS A 279 17.27 -30.38 26.25
C LYS A 279 16.74 -28.98 25.99
N ALA A 280 16.91 -28.06 26.93
CA ALA A 280 16.51 -26.67 26.70
C ALA A 280 17.25 -26.10 25.47
N LEU A 281 16.51 -25.45 24.58
CA LEU A 281 17.09 -24.66 23.50
C LEU A 281 17.75 -23.43 24.13
N THR A 282 19.02 -23.20 23.77
CA THR A 282 19.78 -22.08 24.32
C THR A 282 19.92 -20.94 23.31
N GLY A 283 20.01 -19.71 23.83
CA GLY A 283 20.04 -18.52 23.01
C GLY A 283 20.24 -17.23 23.81
N THR A 284 19.81 -16.12 23.23
CA THR A 284 19.89 -14.78 23.80
C THR A 284 18.47 -14.31 24.12
N ALA A 285 18.30 -13.71 25.29
CA ALA A 285 17.05 -13.05 25.68
C ALA A 285 16.66 -11.95 24.67
N ASN A 286 15.39 -11.59 24.62
CA ASN A 286 14.82 -10.55 23.75
C ASN A 286 15.16 -10.76 22.27
N THR A 287 15.18 -12.01 21.81
CA THR A 287 15.56 -12.38 20.43
C THR A 287 14.48 -13.24 19.78
N LEU A 288 14.30 -13.07 18.46
CA LEU A 288 13.44 -13.90 17.63
C LEU A 288 14.14 -15.22 17.25
N TYR A 289 13.39 -16.31 17.32
CA TYR A 289 13.79 -17.64 16.91
C TYR A 289 12.88 -18.12 15.80
N TYR A 290 13.48 -18.69 14.77
CA TYR A 290 12.81 -19.11 13.55
C TYR A 290 12.94 -20.62 13.39
N PHE A 291 11.86 -21.27 12.98
CA PHE A 291 11.83 -22.72 12.77
C PHE A 291 11.18 -23.03 11.43
N ASP A 292 11.72 -23.99 10.69
CA ASP A 292 11.12 -24.46 9.44
C ASP A 292 9.88 -25.33 9.67
N GLN A 293 9.28 -25.82 8.58
CA GLN A 293 8.11 -26.71 8.61
C GLN A 293 8.36 -28.03 9.37
N ASP A 294 9.62 -28.47 9.48
CA ASP A 294 10.03 -29.68 10.18
C ASP A 294 10.43 -29.37 11.64
N TYR A 295 10.10 -28.16 12.13
CA TYR A 295 10.36 -27.66 13.48
C TYR A 295 11.86 -27.50 13.81
N LYS A 296 12.74 -27.43 12.81
CA LYS A 296 14.18 -27.27 13.01
C LYS A 296 14.56 -25.79 13.01
N VAL A 297 15.54 -25.42 13.82
CA VAL A 297 16.02 -24.03 13.91
C VAL A 297 16.61 -23.59 12.57
N VAL A 298 16.11 -22.48 12.03
CA VAL A 298 16.67 -21.82 10.84
C VAL A 298 17.26 -20.46 11.20
N THR A 299 18.34 -20.08 10.52
CA THR A 299 18.96 -18.77 10.68
C THR A 299 18.41 -17.73 9.71
N ASP A 300 17.76 -18.19 8.64
CA ASP A 300 17.17 -17.36 7.60
C ASP A 300 15.66 -17.22 7.86
N PRO A 301 15.16 -16.02 8.20
CA PRO A 301 13.74 -15.81 8.49
C PRO A 301 12.82 -16.12 7.30
N THR A 302 13.35 -16.17 6.07
CA THR A 302 12.54 -16.52 4.88
C THR A 302 12.19 -18.00 4.79
N GLN A 303 12.88 -18.85 5.56
CA GLN A 303 12.62 -20.28 5.69
C GLN A 303 11.76 -20.59 6.92
N ALA A 304 11.41 -19.57 7.71
CA ALA A 304 10.63 -19.73 8.93
C ALA A 304 9.18 -20.07 8.58
N HIS A 305 8.69 -21.15 9.16
CA HIS A 305 7.28 -21.49 9.24
C HIS A 305 6.70 -21.13 10.61
N TYR A 306 7.53 -21.21 11.66
CA TYR A 306 7.18 -20.84 13.03
C TYR A 306 8.16 -19.77 13.53
N THR A 307 7.64 -18.77 14.24
CA THR A 307 8.46 -17.71 14.84
C THR A 307 8.09 -17.51 16.30
N TYR A 308 9.10 -17.48 17.17
CA TYR A 308 8.94 -17.24 18.60
C TYR A 308 9.81 -16.07 19.06
N TYR A 309 9.29 -15.24 19.95
CA TYR A 309 10.05 -14.24 20.68
C TYR A 309 10.26 -14.70 22.10
N CYS A 310 11.52 -14.78 22.53
CA CYS A 310 11.87 -15.21 23.88
C CYS A 310 12.37 -14.03 24.69
N GLU A 311 11.61 -13.59 25.69
CA GLU A 311 11.97 -12.44 26.54
C GLU A 311 13.17 -12.74 27.44
N THR A 312 13.33 -13.99 27.86
CA THR A 312 14.31 -14.36 28.88
C THR A 312 15.20 -15.49 28.42
N ALA A 313 16.45 -15.44 28.87
CA ALA A 313 17.39 -16.53 28.79
C ALA A 313 18.01 -16.70 30.19
N ALA A 314 17.96 -17.91 30.74
CA ALA A 314 18.61 -18.21 32.01
C ALA A 314 20.14 -18.04 31.88
N ASP A 315 20.88 -18.06 33.01
CA ASP A 315 22.35 -17.97 33.00
C ASP A 315 23.02 -19.08 32.17
N THR A 316 22.32 -20.21 31.98
CA THR A 316 22.74 -21.33 31.12
C THR A 316 22.51 -21.07 29.63
N GLY A 317 21.89 -19.94 29.27
CA GLY A 317 21.39 -19.59 27.95
C GLY A 317 20.02 -20.18 27.63
N ALA A 318 19.42 -21.02 28.49
CA ALA A 318 18.13 -21.66 28.23
C ALA A 318 17.01 -20.62 28.03
N LEU A 319 16.29 -20.73 26.92
CA LEU A 319 15.23 -19.80 26.56
C LEU A 319 13.94 -20.07 27.34
N SER A 320 13.31 -19.00 27.85
CA SER A 320 12.05 -19.04 28.56
C SER A 320 11.21 -17.78 28.28
N SER A 321 9.93 -17.81 28.65
CA SER A 321 8.95 -16.77 28.28
C SER A 321 8.91 -16.53 26.77
N CYS A 322 8.94 -17.63 26.02
CA CYS A 322 8.86 -17.65 24.57
C CYS A 322 7.40 -17.71 24.13
N THR A 323 6.98 -16.71 23.36
CA THR A 323 5.64 -16.62 22.79
C THR A 323 5.72 -16.73 21.27
N PRO A 324 4.79 -17.45 20.61
CA PRO A 324 4.65 -17.37 19.16
C PRO A 324 4.31 -15.94 18.77
N VAL A 325 4.83 -15.54 17.62
CA VAL A 325 4.83 -14.16 17.15
C VAL A 325 3.86 -13.99 15.98
N GLN A 326 3.08 -12.92 15.98
CA GLN A 326 2.30 -12.55 14.80
C GLN A 326 3.23 -12.02 13.71
N MET A 327 3.06 -12.57 12.51
CA MET A 327 3.77 -12.15 11.32
C MET A 327 2.82 -11.28 10.48
N ALA A 328 3.18 -10.03 10.24
CA ALA A 328 2.44 -9.19 9.32
C ALA A 328 2.65 -9.66 7.87
N ASN A 329 1.58 -9.58 7.08
CA ASN A 329 1.65 -9.73 5.63
C ASN A 329 2.47 -8.58 5.02
N VAL A 330 2.89 -8.75 3.76
CA VAL A 330 3.45 -7.63 3.00
C VAL A 330 2.38 -6.53 2.90
N GLY A 331 2.79 -5.29 3.18
CA GLY A 331 1.94 -4.12 3.35
C GLY A 331 1.45 -3.88 4.79
N GLY A 332 1.54 -4.87 5.67
CA GLY A 332 1.21 -4.74 7.09
C GLY A 332 2.31 -4.06 7.92
N VAL A 333 1.97 -3.65 9.14
CA VAL A 333 2.89 -2.93 10.05
C VAL A 333 3.33 -3.81 11.21
N ILE A 334 4.62 -3.76 11.51
CA ILE A 334 5.30 -4.44 12.59
C ILE A 334 6.00 -3.43 13.51
N ASN A 335 6.26 -3.85 14.73
CA ASN A 335 7.06 -3.14 15.70
C ASN A 335 8.55 -3.35 15.41
N GLY A 336 9.23 -2.25 15.09
CA GLY A 336 10.67 -2.26 14.84
C GLY A 336 11.51 -2.13 16.11
N VAL A 337 12.83 -2.15 15.93
CA VAL A 337 13.79 -1.96 17.02
C VAL A 337 13.54 -0.61 17.69
N GLY A 338 13.37 -0.62 19.02
CA GLY A 338 13.16 0.60 19.81
C GLY A 338 11.73 1.15 19.76
N GLY A 339 10.74 0.35 19.36
CA GLY A 339 9.34 0.80 19.32
C GLY A 339 9.00 1.63 18.07
N VAL A 340 9.85 1.62 17.04
CA VAL A 340 9.61 2.43 15.85
C VAL A 340 8.83 1.58 14.84
N PRO A 341 7.64 2.03 14.39
CA PRO A 341 6.81 1.25 13.46
C PRO A 341 7.55 1.02 12.13
N ARG A 342 7.41 -0.19 11.58
CA ARG A 342 7.92 -0.54 10.24
C ARG A 342 6.84 -1.24 9.44
N MET A 343 6.70 -0.91 8.17
CA MET A 343 5.82 -1.60 7.25
C MET A 343 6.59 -2.69 6.49
N CYS A 344 6.03 -3.88 6.40
CA CYS A 344 6.58 -4.99 5.63
C CYS A 344 6.49 -4.70 4.14
N THR A 345 7.63 -4.64 3.45
CA THR A 345 7.70 -4.51 1.98
C THR A 345 8.00 -5.84 1.29
N SER A 346 8.33 -6.86 2.08
CA SER A 346 8.50 -8.24 1.66
C SER A 346 8.25 -9.18 2.86
N ALA A 347 8.40 -10.48 2.65
CA ALA A 347 8.37 -11.48 3.72
C ALA A 347 9.66 -11.50 4.57
N VAL A 348 10.53 -10.50 4.43
CA VAL A 348 11.79 -10.39 5.18
C VAL A 348 11.70 -9.19 6.11
N ALA A 349 11.63 -9.42 7.43
CA ALA A 349 11.52 -8.34 8.42
C ALA A 349 12.67 -7.32 8.39
N THR A 350 13.84 -7.71 7.87
CA THR A 350 14.98 -6.79 7.69
C THR A 350 14.77 -5.81 6.55
N GLU A 351 13.94 -6.15 5.56
CA GLU A 351 13.59 -5.29 4.42
C GLU A 351 12.43 -4.32 4.73
N ALA A 352 11.73 -4.51 5.85
CA ALA A 352 10.65 -3.64 6.30
C ALA A 352 11.10 -2.17 6.40
N ILE A 353 10.23 -1.24 6.02
CA ILE A 353 10.56 0.18 5.96
C ILE A 353 9.98 0.90 7.16
N THR A 354 10.77 1.76 7.79
CA THR A 354 10.33 2.54 8.94
C THR A 354 9.32 3.62 8.54
N ILE A 355 8.23 3.72 9.31
CA ILE A 355 7.28 4.84 9.28
C ILE A 355 7.82 5.90 10.24
N GLY A 356 8.00 7.15 9.81
CA GLY A 356 8.34 8.23 10.76
C GLY A 356 9.78 8.70 10.88
N THR A 357 10.73 8.17 10.09
CA THR A 357 12.16 8.52 10.29
C THR A 357 12.95 8.71 9.00
N THR A 358 12.28 8.69 7.84
CA THR A 358 12.97 8.93 6.58
C THR A 358 13.37 10.41 6.48
N THR A 359 14.61 10.65 6.03
CA THR A 359 15.12 12.01 5.80
C THR A 359 14.86 12.52 4.39
N THR A 360 14.42 11.62 3.51
CA THR A 360 14.07 11.88 2.12
C THR A 360 12.81 11.11 1.79
N ASP A 361 11.93 11.69 0.97
CA ASP A 361 10.78 10.98 0.44
C ASP A 361 11.26 9.79 -0.41
N GLN A 362 10.61 8.65 -0.25
CA GLN A 362 10.88 7.44 -1.03
C GLN A 362 9.60 6.94 -1.67
N TYR A 363 9.76 6.22 -2.77
CA TYR A 363 8.65 5.74 -3.57
C TYR A 363 8.96 4.35 -4.06
N MET A 364 7.98 3.46 -3.95
CA MET A 364 8.13 2.08 -4.40
C MET A 364 6.79 1.40 -4.61
N ALA A 365 6.80 0.31 -5.37
CA ALA A 365 5.70 -0.62 -5.42
C ALA A 365 5.75 -1.59 -4.22
N VAL A 366 4.61 -1.83 -3.59
CA VAL A 366 4.41 -2.88 -2.59
C VAL A 366 3.20 -3.72 -3.02
N GLY A 367 3.33 -5.04 -2.94
CA GLY A 367 2.20 -5.96 -3.13
C GLY A 367 1.68 -6.44 -1.79
N GLY A 368 0.42 -6.88 -1.72
CA GLY A 368 -0.16 -7.44 -0.50
C GLY A 368 -1.18 -6.52 0.19
N GLU A 369 -1.35 -6.70 1.49
CA GLU A 369 -2.37 -6.03 2.29
C GLU A 369 -1.90 -4.63 2.67
N PHE A 370 -2.41 -3.62 1.98
CA PHE A 370 -2.22 -2.21 2.30
C PHE A 370 -3.60 -1.54 2.36
N PRO A 371 -3.80 -0.44 3.10
CA PRO A 371 -5.07 0.27 3.11
C PRO A 371 -5.58 0.57 1.68
N ASP A 372 -6.85 0.21 1.41
CA ASP A 372 -7.48 0.25 0.08
C ASP A 372 -6.78 -0.55 -1.01
N ASN A 373 -6.23 -1.71 -0.64
CA ASN A 373 -5.62 -2.63 -1.59
C ASN A 373 -5.87 -4.10 -1.24
N ASP A 374 -6.55 -4.80 -2.16
CA ASP A 374 -6.94 -6.21 -2.03
C ASP A 374 -5.85 -7.21 -2.45
N GLY A 375 -4.58 -6.81 -2.37
CA GLY A 375 -3.43 -7.68 -2.67
C GLY A 375 -2.73 -7.43 -4.01
N GLU A 376 -3.17 -6.45 -4.80
CA GLU A 376 -2.43 -6.03 -6.00
C GLU A 376 -1.16 -5.26 -5.65
N ALA A 377 -0.28 -5.03 -6.63
CA ALA A 377 0.88 -4.18 -6.42
C ALA A 377 0.44 -2.71 -6.55
N ILE A 378 0.58 -1.95 -5.47
CA ILE A 378 0.33 -0.50 -5.44
C ILE A 378 1.63 0.26 -5.29
N ASP A 379 1.67 1.50 -5.77
CA ASP A 379 2.76 2.40 -5.43
C ASP A 379 2.46 3.14 -4.15
N ILE A 380 3.49 3.28 -3.32
CA ILE A 380 3.43 3.97 -2.04
C ILE A 380 4.46 5.09 -2.00
N HIS A 381 4.09 6.19 -1.34
CA HIS A 381 4.93 7.30 -0.96
C HIS A 381 5.28 7.18 0.52
N ILE A 382 6.57 6.99 0.80
CA ILE A 382 7.14 7.00 2.15
C ILE A 382 7.62 8.43 2.41
N SER A 383 6.82 9.17 3.16
CA SER A 383 7.01 10.60 3.40
C SER A 383 7.99 10.87 4.55
N THR A 384 8.77 11.94 4.40
CA THR A 384 9.53 12.56 5.50
C THR A 384 8.64 13.11 6.61
N GLN A 385 7.34 13.20 6.37
CA GLN A 385 6.34 13.68 7.30
C GLN A 385 5.65 12.51 8.01
N ASN A 386 6.40 11.47 8.33
CA ASN A 386 5.94 10.36 9.15
C ASN A 386 4.70 9.60 8.64
N SER A 387 4.61 9.41 7.33
CA SER A 387 3.56 8.61 6.71
C SER A 387 4.10 7.68 5.63
N ILE A 388 3.36 6.60 5.36
CA ILE A 388 3.47 5.79 4.16
C ILE A 388 2.07 5.74 3.56
N THR A 389 1.88 6.35 2.40
CA THR A 389 0.56 6.49 1.77
C THR A 389 0.54 5.86 0.39
N LYS A 390 -0.60 5.37 -0.05
CA LYS A 390 -0.86 4.97 -1.43
C LYS A 390 -0.65 6.20 -2.31
N MET A 391 0.07 6.03 -3.41
CA MET A 391 0.20 7.07 -4.41
C MET A 391 -1.08 7.14 -5.23
N ASN A 392 -1.67 8.32 -5.33
CA ASN A 392 -2.73 8.53 -6.30
C ASN A 392 -2.11 8.60 -7.71
N ARG A 393 -2.50 7.67 -8.59
CA ARG A 393 -2.08 7.64 -10.00
C ARG A 393 -3.10 8.28 -10.93
N GLU A 394 -4.24 8.70 -10.41
CA GLU A 394 -5.23 9.42 -11.18
C GLU A 394 -4.67 10.78 -11.58
N LYS A 395 -5.02 11.21 -12.80
CA LYS A 395 -4.64 12.54 -13.26
C LYS A 395 -5.47 13.55 -12.50
N SER A 396 -4.82 14.60 -12.02
CA SER A 396 -5.51 15.69 -11.35
C SER A 396 -6.46 16.40 -12.31
N ASP A 397 -7.69 16.59 -11.85
CA ASP A 397 -8.66 17.46 -12.50
C ASP A 397 -8.47 18.94 -12.10
N LEU A 398 -7.47 19.24 -11.25
CA LEU A 398 -7.13 20.61 -10.85
C LEU A 398 -6.68 21.43 -12.06
N ALA A 399 -7.54 22.35 -12.48
CA ALA A 399 -7.31 23.26 -13.58
C ALA A 399 -7.90 24.64 -13.28
N LEU A 400 -7.54 25.62 -14.10
CA LEU A 400 -8.29 26.88 -14.12
C LEU A 400 -9.70 26.61 -14.66
N PRO A 401 -10.75 27.22 -14.07
CA PRO A 401 -12.10 27.13 -14.63
C PRO A 401 -12.12 27.76 -16.03
N ALA A 402 -12.97 27.24 -16.91
CA ALA A 402 -13.16 27.82 -18.23
C ALA A 402 -13.85 29.20 -18.13
N CYS A 403 -13.40 30.17 -18.92
CA CYS A 403 -14.05 31.48 -18.97
C CYS A 403 -15.45 31.38 -19.60
N TYR A 404 -16.40 32.20 -19.11
CA TYR A 404 -17.76 32.32 -19.65
C TYR A 404 -17.77 32.67 -21.14
N ASP A 405 -17.03 33.73 -21.49
CA ASP A 405 -16.93 34.26 -22.84
C ASP A 405 -15.59 33.88 -23.49
N SER A 406 -15.60 33.78 -24.82
CA SER A 406 -14.41 33.53 -25.63
C SER A 406 -13.47 34.74 -25.71
N GLU A 407 -13.91 35.94 -25.33
CA GLU A 407 -13.06 37.15 -25.22
C GLU A 407 -13.51 38.02 -24.03
N PRO A 408 -13.22 37.63 -22.78
CA PRO A 408 -13.76 38.29 -21.60
C PRO A 408 -13.16 39.68 -21.33
N SER A 409 -12.26 40.17 -22.20
CA SER A 409 -11.41 41.36 -22.05
C SER A 409 -12.11 42.72 -21.81
N ASN A 410 -13.45 42.78 -21.72
CA ASN A 410 -14.21 44.00 -21.46
C ASN A 410 -15.30 43.85 -20.39
N ASP A 411 -15.31 42.73 -19.64
CA ASP A 411 -16.25 42.60 -18.54
C ASP A 411 -15.84 43.52 -17.39
N ALA A 412 -16.79 44.36 -16.97
CA ALA A 412 -16.61 45.39 -15.96
C ALA A 412 -16.85 44.87 -14.54
N ASP A 413 -17.28 43.61 -14.40
CA ASP A 413 -17.54 42.96 -13.12
C ASP A 413 -16.47 41.90 -12.76
N GLY A 414 -15.51 41.63 -13.66
CA GLY A 414 -14.40 40.71 -13.45
C GLY A 414 -14.40 39.56 -14.47
N CYS A 415 -13.58 38.54 -14.24
CA CYS A 415 -13.62 37.31 -15.03
C CYS A 415 -14.71 36.38 -14.49
N HIS A 416 -15.53 35.83 -15.38
CA HIS A 416 -16.60 34.90 -15.04
C HIS A 416 -16.29 33.49 -15.53
N ASP A 417 -16.70 32.48 -14.77
CA ASP A 417 -16.66 31.08 -15.20
C ASP A 417 -17.90 30.69 -16.05
N LEU A 418 -18.00 29.44 -16.50
CA LEU A 418 -19.15 28.96 -17.30
C LEU A 418 -20.52 29.08 -16.60
N TYR A 419 -20.55 29.31 -15.29
CA TYR A 419 -21.76 29.50 -14.51
C TYR A 419 -22.03 30.97 -14.17
N ASP A 420 -21.31 31.89 -14.82
CA ASP A 420 -21.41 33.34 -14.61
C ASP A 420 -21.00 33.76 -13.18
N ALA A 421 -20.19 32.96 -12.49
CA ALA A 421 -19.62 33.30 -11.19
C ALA A 421 -18.29 34.05 -11.36
N VAL A 422 -18.10 35.14 -10.61
CA VAL A 422 -16.84 35.90 -10.62
C VAL A 422 -15.73 35.06 -10.02
N VAL A 423 -14.67 34.85 -10.79
CA VAL A 423 -13.47 34.08 -10.42
C VAL A 423 -12.22 34.95 -10.51
N ASN A 424 -11.17 34.58 -9.77
CA ASN A 424 -9.91 35.31 -9.83
C ASN A 424 -9.19 35.11 -11.16
N TYR A 425 -9.29 33.90 -11.72
CA TYR A 425 -8.63 33.48 -12.95
C TYR A 425 -9.52 32.52 -13.72
N CYS A 426 -9.49 32.60 -15.05
CA CYS A 426 -10.13 31.62 -15.93
C CYS A 426 -9.28 31.37 -17.18
N LEU A 427 -9.51 30.23 -17.84
CA LEU A 427 -8.87 29.84 -19.09
C LEU A 427 -9.86 29.92 -20.26
N GLU A 428 -9.51 30.70 -21.28
CA GLU A 428 -10.30 30.84 -22.49
C GLU A 428 -10.25 29.57 -23.36
N SER A 429 -11.38 29.15 -23.93
CA SER A 429 -11.49 27.89 -24.65
C SER A 429 -10.80 27.86 -26.03
N GLU A 430 -10.84 28.95 -26.79
CA GLU A 430 -10.38 28.96 -28.20
C GLU A 430 -8.94 29.48 -28.39
N GLY A 431 -8.42 30.32 -27.49
CA GLY A 431 -7.02 30.75 -27.48
C GLY A 431 -6.15 30.13 -26.37
N HIS A 432 -6.77 29.42 -25.41
CA HIS A 432 -6.12 28.96 -24.18
C HIS A 432 -5.39 30.10 -23.45
N ILE A 433 -5.96 31.30 -23.46
CA ILE A 433 -5.38 32.46 -22.79
C ILE A 433 -5.92 32.52 -21.37
N ILE A 434 -5.03 32.73 -20.41
CA ILE A 434 -5.41 32.94 -19.02
C ILE A 434 -5.80 34.41 -18.83
N TYR A 435 -6.97 34.64 -18.26
CA TYR A 435 -7.41 35.95 -17.80
C TYR A 435 -7.43 36.01 -16.28
N LYS A 436 -7.29 37.23 -15.74
CA LYS A 436 -7.32 37.52 -14.31
C LYS A 436 -8.28 38.68 -14.03
N THR A 437 -8.98 38.59 -12.91
CA THR A 437 -9.78 39.70 -12.38
C THR A 437 -8.83 40.70 -11.71
N GLU A 438 -8.76 41.91 -12.24
CA GLU A 438 -7.91 42.98 -11.72
C GLU A 438 -8.65 44.32 -11.78
N GLU A 439 -8.86 44.93 -10.61
CA GLU A 439 -9.57 46.21 -10.46
C GLU A 439 -11.01 46.16 -11.04
N GLY A 440 -11.67 45.01 -10.92
CA GLY A 440 -13.01 44.79 -11.45
C GLY A 440 -13.08 44.53 -12.95
N ALA A 441 -11.94 44.41 -13.65
CA ALA A 441 -11.94 44.06 -15.07
C ALA A 441 -11.27 42.71 -15.31
N CYS A 442 -11.78 41.96 -16.29
CA CYS A 442 -11.12 40.74 -16.75
C CYS A 442 -10.01 41.07 -17.75
N LYS A 443 -8.75 40.86 -17.36
CA LYS A 443 -7.57 41.22 -18.17
C LYS A 443 -6.73 39.99 -18.50
N LYS A 444 -6.07 39.99 -19.65
CA LYS A 444 -5.09 38.94 -20.00
C LYS A 444 -3.96 38.93 -18.99
N ILE A 445 -3.48 37.74 -18.63
CA ILE A 445 -2.26 37.63 -17.84
C ILE A 445 -1.06 38.14 -18.64
N THR A 446 -0.09 38.72 -17.94
CA THR A 446 1.09 39.34 -18.57
C THR A 446 2.39 38.64 -18.17
N GLY A 447 3.43 38.84 -18.97
CA GLY A 447 4.78 38.34 -18.69
C GLY A 447 5.85 39.21 -19.36
N THR A 448 7.12 38.87 -19.13
CA THR A 448 8.24 39.58 -19.77
C THR A 448 8.24 39.32 -21.27
N ALA A 449 8.11 40.36 -22.09
CA ALA A 449 8.00 40.24 -23.56
C ALA A 449 9.28 39.67 -24.24
N GLN A 450 10.42 39.68 -23.54
CA GLN A 450 11.65 39.05 -24.03
C GLN A 450 11.63 37.53 -23.94
N ASP A 451 10.78 36.98 -23.07
CA ASP A 451 10.65 35.55 -22.88
C ASP A 451 9.50 35.03 -23.75
N THR A 452 9.85 34.32 -24.82
CA THR A 452 8.87 33.66 -25.71
C THR A 452 7.99 32.65 -24.99
N SER A 453 8.37 32.22 -23.78
CA SER A 453 7.55 31.40 -22.90
C SER A 453 7.74 31.79 -21.44
N SER A 454 6.65 31.88 -20.69
CA SER A 454 6.60 32.18 -19.26
C SER A 454 5.75 31.14 -18.54
N PHE A 455 6.12 30.81 -17.31
CA PHE A 455 5.34 29.92 -16.46
C PHE A 455 4.51 30.71 -15.45
N LYS A 456 3.26 30.28 -15.29
CA LYS A 456 2.29 30.81 -14.35
C LYS A 456 1.97 29.73 -13.33
N TYR A 457 2.13 30.04 -12.04
CA TYR A 457 2.01 29.08 -10.95
C TYR A 457 0.82 29.46 -10.09
N PHE A 458 0.02 28.47 -9.72
CA PHE A 458 -1.24 28.68 -9.01
C PHE A 458 -1.31 27.85 -7.74
N VAL A 459 -2.02 28.38 -6.75
CA VAL A 459 -2.41 27.66 -5.54
C VAL A 459 -3.92 27.61 -5.48
N MET A 460 -4.45 26.41 -5.26
CA MET A 460 -5.83 26.23 -4.85
C MET A 460 -5.89 26.35 -3.32
N GLY A 461 -6.54 27.41 -2.85
CA GLY A 461 -6.88 27.60 -1.45
C GLY A 461 -8.27 27.07 -1.12
N ASP A 462 -8.73 27.36 0.09
CA ASP A 462 -10.05 26.94 0.57
C ASP A 462 -11.18 27.48 -0.32
N ASN A 463 -12.26 26.70 -0.46
CA ASN A 463 -13.42 27.02 -1.31
C ASN A 463 -13.03 27.27 -2.78
N ASP A 464 -12.10 26.48 -3.31
CA ASP A 464 -11.63 26.52 -4.69
C ASP A 464 -11.04 27.87 -5.12
N ALA A 465 -10.60 28.69 -4.15
CA ALA A 465 -10.03 30.00 -4.43
C ALA A 465 -8.64 29.86 -5.07
N ILE A 466 -8.53 30.24 -6.35
CA ILE A 466 -7.26 30.17 -7.09
C ILE A 466 -6.49 31.48 -6.96
N THR A 467 -5.20 31.38 -6.66
CA THR A 467 -4.28 32.52 -6.58
C THR A 467 -3.00 32.27 -7.40
N GLU A 468 -2.57 33.26 -8.20
CA GLU A 468 -1.25 33.22 -8.85
C GLU A 468 -0.17 33.54 -7.82
N VAL A 469 0.95 32.81 -7.85
CA VAL A 469 2.06 33.07 -6.94
C VAL A 469 3.36 33.42 -7.66
N SER A 470 4.04 34.42 -7.10
CA SER A 470 5.37 34.83 -7.55
C SER A 470 6.47 34.16 -6.72
N LEU A 471 7.49 33.63 -7.38
CA LEU A 471 8.59 32.89 -6.76
C LEU A 471 9.70 33.81 -6.23
N THR A 472 9.34 34.92 -5.60
CA THR A 472 10.30 35.96 -5.17
C THR A 472 10.96 35.68 -3.81
N SER A 473 10.39 34.80 -2.99
CA SER A 473 10.96 34.33 -1.73
C SER A 473 10.50 32.88 -1.45
N LYS A 474 10.78 32.31 -0.25
CA LYS A 474 10.54 30.90 0.12
C LYS A 474 9.31 30.35 -0.62
N PRO A 475 9.48 29.28 -1.42
CA PRO A 475 8.46 28.91 -2.38
C PRO A 475 7.15 28.55 -1.66
N PRO A 476 6.02 29.10 -2.11
CA PRO A 476 4.70 28.69 -1.64
C PRO A 476 4.45 27.22 -2.00
N LYS A 477 3.39 26.62 -1.43
CA LYS A 477 2.69 25.48 -2.04
C LYS A 477 2.37 25.86 -3.49
N ILE A 478 2.44 24.96 -4.46
CA ILE A 478 2.00 25.21 -5.85
C ILE A 478 1.15 24.01 -6.24
N SER A 479 -0.13 24.24 -6.51
CA SER A 479 -1.04 23.15 -6.86
C SER A 479 -0.89 22.75 -8.32
N PHE A 480 -0.77 23.72 -9.22
CA PHE A 480 -0.55 23.47 -10.65
C PHE A 480 0.09 24.67 -11.34
N ALA A 481 0.56 24.47 -12.57
CA ALA A 481 1.21 25.49 -13.38
C ALA A 481 0.73 25.48 -14.83
N TYR A 482 0.86 26.60 -15.54
CA TYR A 482 0.62 26.71 -16.97
C TYR A 482 1.84 27.31 -17.67
N GLN A 483 2.19 26.76 -18.83
CA GLN A 483 3.16 27.39 -19.73
C GLN A 483 2.42 28.30 -20.71
N CYS A 484 2.80 29.57 -20.75
CA CYS A 484 2.22 30.59 -21.62
C CYS A 484 3.25 31.14 -22.60
N THR A 485 2.84 31.40 -23.83
CA THR A 485 3.58 32.20 -24.81
C THR A 485 3.23 33.67 -24.59
N ILE A 486 4.24 34.52 -24.43
CA ILE A 486 4.06 35.96 -24.26
C ILE A 486 4.20 36.64 -25.62
N GLY A 487 3.22 37.49 -25.93
CA GLY A 487 3.17 38.26 -27.16
C GLY A 487 4.16 39.43 -27.17
N ALA A 488 3.99 40.32 -28.16
CA ALA A 488 4.81 41.52 -28.28
C ALA A 488 4.65 42.45 -27.06
N GLU A 489 5.68 43.25 -26.80
CA GLU A 489 5.67 44.23 -25.72
C GLU A 489 4.52 45.23 -25.88
N THR A 490 3.67 45.30 -24.86
CA THR A 490 2.57 46.27 -24.76
C THR A 490 3.00 47.47 -23.92
N SER A 491 3.83 47.26 -22.88
CA SER A 491 4.39 48.34 -22.06
C SER A 491 5.60 47.91 -21.22
N ASN A 492 6.65 48.73 -21.14
CA ASN A 492 7.78 48.59 -20.18
C ASN A 492 8.42 47.18 -20.12
N GLY A 493 8.61 46.52 -21.26
CA GLY A 493 9.16 45.17 -21.35
C GLY A 493 8.17 44.05 -20.99
N ILE A 494 6.90 44.39 -20.77
CA ILE A 494 5.80 43.47 -20.46
C ILE A 494 4.94 43.29 -21.71
N GLY A 495 4.55 42.06 -21.99
CA GLY A 495 3.60 41.69 -23.04
C GLY A 495 2.45 40.85 -22.48
N ASP A 496 1.33 40.84 -23.20
CA ASP A 496 0.17 40.02 -22.86
C ASP A 496 0.42 38.57 -23.31
N ALA A 497 -0.15 37.60 -22.59
CA ALA A 497 -0.15 36.22 -23.05
C ALA A 497 -0.90 36.09 -24.39
N SER A 498 -0.27 35.45 -25.37
CA SER A 498 -0.88 35.16 -26.67
C SER A 498 -1.54 33.78 -26.72
N SER A 499 -1.09 32.85 -25.87
CA SER A 499 -1.63 31.51 -25.70
C SER A 499 -1.03 30.87 -24.45
N CYS A 500 -1.72 29.94 -23.82
CA CYS A 500 -1.18 29.06 -22.79
C CYS A 500 -1.51 27.59 -23.11
N GLY A 501 -0.99 26.67 -22.29
CA GLY A 501 -1.41 25.26 -22.35
C GLY A 501 -2.93 25.14 -22.14
N ASN A 502 -3.55 24.21 -22.85
CA ASN A 502 -4.97 23.88 -22.68
C ASN A 502 -5.24 23.05 -21.41
N ALA A 503 -4.18 22.56 -20.77
CA ALA A 503 -4.20 21.82 -19.52
C ALA A 503 -3.00 22.26 -18.67
N PRO A 504 -3.03 21.98 -17.36
CA PRO A 504 -1.87 22.15 -16.49
C PRO A 504 -0.60 21.51 -17.08
N PHE A 505 0.52 22.18 -16.87
CA PHE A 505 1.83 21.73 -17.29
C PHE A 505 2.29 20.55 -16.43
N ILE A 506 2.65 19.45 -17.09
CA ILE A 506 3.25 18.26 -16.47
C ILE A 506 4.73 18.21 -16.83
N GLY A 507 5.57 18.06 -15.82
CA GLY A 507 7.03 18.08 -15.91
C GLY A 507 7.63 19.17 -15.04
N CYS A 508 8.90 19.48 -15.31
CA CYS A 508 9.66 20.45 -14.55
C CYS A 508 9.94 21.73 -15.33
N SER A 509 9.83 22.88 -14.66
CA SER A 509 10.29 24.18 -15.11
C SER A 509 11.38 24.73 -14.17
N VAL A 510 12.19 25.66 -14.67
CA VAL A 510 13.16 26.39 -13.85
C VAL A 510 12.89 27.89 -13.89
N THR A 511 12.88 28.52 -12.71
CA THR A 511 12.80 29.98 -12.55
C THR A 511 13.80 30.44 -11.51
N GLY A 512 14.72 31.32 -11.91
CA GLY A 512 15.72 31.87 -11.00
C GLY A 512 16.61 30.78 -10.38
N SER A 513 16.46 30.56 -9.07
CA SER A 513 17.20 29.54 -8.30
C SER A 513 16.33 28.34 -7.92
N TYR A 514 15.13 28.22 -8.49
CA TYR A 514 14.15 27.20 -8.15
C TYR A 514 13.82 26.31 -9.34
N GLY A 515 13.66 25.01 -9.06
CA GLY A 515 13.03 24.05 -9.95
C GLY A 515 11.61 23.75 -9.43
N ILE A 516 10.65 23.66 -10.35
CA ILE A 516 9.25 23.39 -10.05
C ILE A 516 8.83 22.20 -10.90
N CYS A 517 8.50 21.08 -10.27
CA CYS A 517 8.11 19.85 -10.97
C CYS A 517 6.68 19.47 -10.61
N CYS A 518 5.78 19.48 -11.58
CA CYS A 518 4.38 19.10 -11.42
C CYS A 518 4.17 17.72 -12.04
N SER A 519 3.72 16.75 -11.25
CA SER A 519 3.37 15.41 -11.74
C SER A 519 2.04 15.41 -12.50
N GLY A 520 1.12 16.30 -12.12
CA GLY A 520 -0.25 16.30 -12.61
C GLY A 520 -1.08 15.14 -12.05
N LEU A 521 -0.63 14.53 -10.96
CA LEU A 521 -1.37 13.50 -10.22
C LEU A 521 -2.34 14.17 -9.24
N ASP A 522 -3.49 13.55 -9.04
CA ASP A 522 -4.50 14.11 -8.16
C ASP A 522 -4.06 14.11 -6.69
N GLY A 523 -4.40 15.19 -5.97
CA GLY A 523 -3.95 15.42 -4.60
C GLY A 523 -2.46 15.78 -4.42
N GLU A 524 -1.64 15.76 -5.48
CA GLU A 524 -0.20 16.05 -5.41
C GLU A 524 0.11 17.50 -5.82
N ASP A 525 0.80 18.24 -4.95
CA ASP A 525 1.34 19.56 -5.31
C ASP A 525 2.59 19.44 -6.19
N CYS A 526 2.88 20.51 -6.94
CA CYS A 526 4.17 20.65 -7.59
C CYS A 526 5.29 20.73 -6.55
N ILE A 527 6.34 19.96 -6.78
CA ILE A 527 7.57 19.96 -6.00
C ILE A 527 8.35 21.23 -6.31
N VAL A 528 8.62 22.05 -5.29
CA VAL A 528 9.46 23.25 -5.43
C VAL A 528 10.75 23.11 -4.65
N GLU A 529 11.87 23.09 -5.36
CA GLU A 529 13.19 22.87 -4.77
C GLU A 529 14.18 23.95 -5.16
N THR A 530 15.11 24.23 -4.25
CA THR A 530 16.26 25.09 -4.58
C THR A 530 17.23 24.29 -5.45
N LEU A 531 17.63 24.88 -6.57
CA LEU A 531 18.50 24.21 -7.52
C LEU A 531 19.90 24.03 -6.93
N PRO A 532 20.41 22.79 -6.78
CA PRO A 532 21.80 22.54 -6.40
C PRO A 532 22.76 23.05 -7.48
N ASP A 533 23.97 23.38 -7.05
CA ASP A 533 25.06 23.82 -7.94
C ASP A 533 25.85 22.65 -8.57
N SER A 534 25.60 21.43 -8.10
CA SER A 534 26.32 20.22 -8.49
C SER A 534 25.46 18.97 -8.35
N CYS A 535 25.85 17.90 -9.04
CA CYS A 535 25.16 16.61 -8.94
C CYS A 535 25.80 15.70 -7.89
N THR A 536 24.97 14.92 -7.21
CA THR A 536 25.40 13.91 -6.22
C THR A 536 24.94 12.52 -6.65
N ALA A 537 25.53 11.47 -6.09
CA ALA A 537 25.19 10.09 -6.47
C ALA A 537 23.70 9.73 -6.25
N SER A 538 22.98 10.46 -5.40
CA SER A 538 21.56 10.24 -5.13
C SER A 538 20.61 11.04 -6.03
N TYR A 539 21.12 11.95 -6.87
CA TYR A 539 20.29 12.78 -7.73
C TYR A 539 19.98 12.10 -9.05
N GLU A 540 18.72 11.77 -9.27
CA GLU A 540 18.24 11.17 -10.52
C GLU A 540 17.11 12.03 -11.09
N ALA A 541 17.28 12.52 -12.31
CA ALA A 541 16.44 13.53 -12.95
C ALA A 541 16.24 14.83 -12.15
N THR A 542 17.10 15.13 -11.17
CA THR A 542 17.04 16.36 -10.36
C THR A 542 17.59 17.55 -11.15
N LEU A 543 16.84 18.65 -11.20
CA LEU A 543 17.30 19.90 -11.81
C LEU A 543 18.37 20.58 -10.96
N GLY A 544 19.29 21.29 -11.60
CA GLY A 544 20.32 22.10 -10.93
C GLY A 544 20.71 23.33 -11.75
N LYS A 545 21.52 24.20 -11.14
CA LYS A 545 22.00 25.44 -11.75
C LYS A 545 23.39 25.81 -11.24
N ASP A 546 24.31 26.05 -12.17
CA ASP A 546 25.61 26.64 -11.85
C ASP A 546 25.90 27.87 -12.71
N SER A 547 27.15 28.33 -12.73
CA SER A 547 27.57 29.49 -13.53
C SER A 547 27.39 29.32 -15.04
N ASN A 548 27.27 28.09 -15.54
CA ASN A 548 27.11 27.76 -16.95
C ASN A 548 25.64 27.57 -17.35
N GLY A 549 24.70 27.73 -16.42
CA GLY A 549 23.25 27.63 -16.66
C GLY A 549 22.63 26.40 -16.01
N TYR A 550 21.44 26.04 -16.50
CA TYR A 550 20.65 24.94 -15.95
C TYR A 550 21.15 23.57 -16.44
N PHE A 551 21.00 22.56 -15.60
CA PHE A 551 21.33 21.18 -15.90
C PHE A 551 20.35 20.23 -15.20
N ILE A 552 20.37 18.96 -15.61
CA ILE A 552 19.71 17.84 -14.95
C ILE A 552 20.74 16.79 -14.54
N CYS A 553 20.56 16.20 -13.37
CA CYS A 553 21.44 15.21 -12.77
C CYS A 553 20.99 13.77 -13.06
N PHE A 554 21.96 12.91 -13.34
CA PHE A 554 21.81 11.45 -13.37
C PHE A 554 22.99 10.84 -12.60
N GLY A 555 22.77 10.54 -11.33
CA GLY A 555 23.82 10.39 -10.33
C GLY A 555 24.78 11.60 -10.34
N THR A 556 26.08 11.34 -10.39
CA THR A 556 27.10 12.40 -10.42
C THR A 556 27.25 13.09 -11.78
N LYS A 557 26.52 12.66 -12.82
CA LYS A 557 26.62 13.20 -14.17
C LYS A 557 25.65 14.35 -14.37
N GLN A 558 26.15 15.45 -14.95
CA GLN A 558 25.35 16.59 -15.38
C GLN A 558 25.03 16.50 -16.88
N THR A 559 23.78 16.77 -17.25
CA THR A 559 23.38 17.04 -18.63
C THR A 559 22.80 18.44 -18.73
N ARG A 560 23.35 19.27 -19.62
CA ARG A 560 22.96 20.68 -19.74
C ARG A 560 21.63 20.82 -20.46
N LEU A 561 20.78 21.71 -19.94
CA LEU A 561 19.61 22.16 -20.70
C LEU A 561 20.09 22.96 -21.92
N PRO A 562 19.43 22.83 -23.08
CA PRO A 562 19.77 23.60 -24.27
C PRO A 562 19.77 25.11 -24.06
N THR A 563 20.47 25.85 -24.90
CA THR A 563 20.38 27.32 -24.92
C THR A 563 19.52 27.79 -26.09
N GLY A 564 18.77 28.87 -25.91
CA GLY A 564 17.88 29.40 -26.96
C GLY A 564 16.59 28.60 -27.10
N THR A 565 16.19 28.31 -28.35
CA THR A 565 14.91 27.65 -28.70
C THR A 565 15.08 26.17 -29.09
N THR A 566 16.29 25.63 -28.98
CA THR A 566 16.55 24.24 -29.33
C THR A 566 15.99 23.29 -28.27
N THR A 567 15.64 22.09 -28.73
CA THR A 567 15.23 20.98 -27.88
C THR A 567 16.28 19.88 -27.97
N SER A 568 16.56 19.21 -26.86
CA SER A 568 17.36 17.99 -26.84
C SER A 568 16.62 16.88 -26.13
N GLU A 569 16.97 15.63 -26.42
CA GLU A 569 16.38 14.46 -25.79
C GLU A 569 17.43 13.70 -24.98
N VAL A 570 17.03 13.18 -23.83
CA VAL A 570 17.87 12.34 -22.96
C VAL A 570 17.06 11.16 -22.47
N ALA A 571 17.62 9.96 -22.58
CA ALA A 571 17.02 8.76 -21.99
C ALA A 571 17.82 8.33 -20.76
N PHE A 572 17.12 7.88 -19.73
CA PHE A 572 17.71 7.22 -18.58
C PHE A 572 16.85 6.03 -18.13
N TYR A 573 17.40 5.20 -17.25
CA TYR A 573 16.70 4.06 -16.68
C TYR A 573 16.70 4.17 -15.16
N THR A 574 15.53 4.04 -14.55
CA THR A 574 15.36 4.04 -13.10
C THR A 574 14.63 2.78 -12.64
N THR A 575 15.16 2.12 -11.63
CA THR A 575 14.47 1.00 -10.96
C THR A 575 13.54 1.46 -9.84
N LYS A 576 13.66 2.74 -9.43
CA LYS A 576 12.81 3.38 -8.44
C LYS A 576 11.88 4.36 -9.14
N TYR A 577 10.71 4.61 -8.58
CA TYR A 577 9.85 5.66 -9.09
C TYR A 577 10.59 7.00 -9.02
N ASN A 578 10.58 7.73 -10.12
CA ASN A 578 11.14 9.07 -10.17
C ASN A 578 10.00 10.09 -10.14
N ARG A 579 9.78 10.71 -8.97
CA ARG A 579 8.69 11.66 -8.76
C ARG A 579 8.74 12.91 -9.62
N TYR A 580 9.94 13.34 -10.04
CA TYR A 580 10.08 14.56 -10.85
C TYR A 580 9.53 14.39 -12.26
N VAL A 581 9.45 13.14 -12.71
CA VAL A 581 9.05 12.78 -14.07
C VAL A 581 7.89 11.78 -14.08
N ASP A 582 7.37 11.38 -12.92
CA ASP A 582 6.26 10.44 -12.77
C ASP A 582 6.46 9.16 -13.61
N ALA A 583 7.57 8.45 -13.39
CA ALA A 583 7.88 7.27 -14.19
C ALA A 583 8.81 6.24 -13.51
N TYR A 584 8.68 5.00 -13.97
CA TYR A 584 9.59 3.87 -13.73
C TYR A 584 10.29 3.44 -15.03
N GLY A 585 11.37 2.70 -14.89
CA GLY A 585 12.01 2.00 -16.00
C GLY A 585 12.71 2.98 -16.94
N MET A 586 12.53 2.78 -18.25
CA MET A 586 13.11 3.66 -19.25
C MET A 586 12.29 4.93 -19.42
N VAL A 587 12.91 6.08 -19.17
CA VAL A 587 12.29 7.40 -19.29
C VAL A 587 13.02 8.19 -20.37
N LEU A 588 12.26 8.71 -21.33
CA LEU A 588 12.74 9.66 -22.33
C LEU A 588 12.32 11.07 -21.91
N LEU A 589 13.30 11.96 -21.78
CA LEU A 589 13.09 13.36 -21.41
C LEU A 589 13.35 14.27 -22.58
N LYS A 590 12.44 15.23 -22.78
CA LYS A 590 12.58 16.36 -23.67
C LYS A 590 13.03 17.57 -22.86
N LEU A 591 14.21 18.09 -23.19
CA LEU A 591 14.82 19.23 -22.52
C LEU A 591 14.72 20.46 -23.42
N THR A 592 14.29 21.57 -22.84
CA THR A 592 14.39 22.91 -23.44
C THR A 592 15.25 23.80 -22.56
N ARG A 593 15.41 25.08 -22.91
CA ARG A 593 16.17 26.03 -22.09
C ARG A 593 15.70 26.12 -20.64
N ASN A 594 14.39 26.00 -20.42
CA ASN A 594 13.78 26.26 -19.11
C ASN A 594 12.89 25.10 -18.64
N THR A 595 12.82 23.98 -19.37
CA THR A 595 11.89 22.89 -19.05
C THR A 595 12.50 21.52 -19.26
N VAL A 596 11.98 20.56 -18.51
CA VAL A 596 12.22 19.12 -18.65
C VAL A 596 10.86 18.45 -18.59
N THR A 597 10.46 17.78 -19.66
CA THR A 597 9.18 17.05 -19.72
C THR A 597 9.44 15.62 -20.14
N VAL A 598 8.61 14.69 -19.70
CA VAL A 598 8.64 13.33 -20.26
C VAL A 598 8.15 13.38 -21.70
N ASP A 599 8.94 12.82 -22.62
CA ASP A 599 8.54 12.68 -24.00
C ASP A 599 7.65 11.44 -24.16
N ARG A 600 6.36 11.63 -23.85
CA ARG A 600 5.34 10.59 -24.02
C ARG A 600 5.01 10.32 -25.50
N ALA A 601 5.57 11.07 -26.46
CA ALA A 601 5.33 10.83 -27.89
C ALA A 601 6.06 9.59 -28.44
N GLY A 602 7.10 9.11 -27.75
CA GLY A 602 7.82 7.87 -28.10
C GLY A 602 7.27 6.60 -27.44
N THR A 603 6.52 6.75 -26.36
CA THR A 603 5.78 5.70 -25.66
C THR A 603 4.32 5.89 -26.00
N ASN A 604 3.80 5.27 -27.06
CA ASN A 604 2.38 5.38 -27.39
C ASN A 604 1.52 5.25 -26.11
N ASP A 605 0.94 6.35 -25.63
CA ASP A 605 -0.07 6.35 -24.55
C ASP A 605 -1.24 5.44 -24.96
N ARG A 606 -1.48 5.28 -26.26
CA ARG A 606 -2.40 4.30 -26.84
C ARG A 606 -1.95 2.85 -26.76
N ALA A 607 -0.75 2.51 -26.33
CA ALA A 607 -0.37 1.11 -26.13
C ALA A 607 -0.69 0.67 -24.69
N PHE A 608 -0.46 1.52 -23.69
CA PHE A 608 -0.81 1.22 -22.30
C PHE A 608 -2.28 1.52 -21.99
N GLU A 609 -2.81 2.70 -22.35
CA GLU A 609 -4.24 3.00 -22.14
C GLU A 609 -5.16 2.20 -23.08
N SER A 610 -4.71 1.67 -24.23
CA SER A 610 -5.51 0.72 -25.04
C SER A 610 -5.47 -0.69 -24.46
N LEU A 611 -4.38 -1.10 -23.80
CA LEU A 611 -4.37 -2.38 -23.09
C LEU A 611 -5.28 -2.36 -21.85
N GLU A 612 -5.37 -1.22 -21.15
CA GLU A 612 -6.31 -1.04 -20.04
C GLU A 612 -7.76 -0.79 -20.53
N ARG A 613 -8.00 0.09 -21.53
CA ARG A 613 -9.35 0.28 -22.09
C ARG A 613 -9.89 -0.91 -22.87
N ASP A 614 -9.07 -1.70 -23.55
CA ASP A 614 -9.55 -2.92 -24.22
C ASP A 614 -9.82 -4.04 -23.20
N SER A 615 -9.20 -4.01 -22.02
CA SER A 615 -9.53 -4.88 -20.89
C SER A 615 -10.93 -4.59 -20.32
N ASP A 616 -11.30 -3.31 -20.21
CA ASP A 616 -12.62 -2.92 -19.68
C ASP A 616 -13.72 -2.85 -20.74
N ARG A 617 -13.44 -2.49 -22.01
CA ARG A 617 -14.43 -2.57 -23.10
C ARG A 617 -14.82 -4.01 -23.48
N LEU A 618 -14.02 -5.02 -23.12
CA LEU A 618 -14.38 -6.43 -23.29
C LEU A 618 -15.26 -6.98 -22.16
N LYS A 619 -15.49 -6.20 -21.08
CA LYS A 619 -16.46 -6.53 -20.02
C LYS A 619 -17.89 -6.08 -20.38
N ASP A 620 -18.04 -5.00 -21.15
CA ASP A 620 -19.34 -4.34 -21.42
C ASP A 620 -19.73 -4.27 -22.92
N GLY A 621 -19.66 -5.38 -23.65
CA GLY A 621 -19.97 -5.47 -25.08
C GLY A 621 -21.21 -6.30 -25.41
N GLU A 622 -22.37 -5.64 -25.34
CA GLU A 622 -23.70 -6.08 -25.78
C GLU A 622 -23.74 -6.48 -27.27
N SER A 623 -24.61 -7.44 -27.59
CA SER A 623 -24.79 -8.05 -28.90
C SER A 623 -25.57 -7.15 -29.87
N ASP A 624 -24.97 -6.86 -31.03
CA ASP A 624 -25.71 -6.62 -32.27
C ASP A 624 -24.87 -7.13 -33.45
N GLY A 625 -25.33 -8.22 -34.06
CA GLY A 625 -24.72 -8.88 -35.23
C GLY A 625 -24.88 -10.39 -35.25
#